data_AF-T2JET5-F1
#
_entry.id   AF-T2JET5-F1
#
_cell.length_a   1.000
_cell.length_b   1.000
_cell.length_c   1.000
_cell.angle_alpha   90.00
_cell.angle_beta   90.00
_cell.angle_gamma   90.00
#
_symmetry.space_group_name_H-M   'P 1'
#
loop_
_entity.id
_entity.type
_entity.pdbx_description
1 polymer ?
#
loop_
_entity_poly.entity_id
_entity_poly.type
_entity_poly.pdbx_seq_one_letter_code
_entity_poly.pdbx_strand_id
1 'polypeptide(L)'
;MDLHQIVVFCRYLAKHLTSYGITVVSVEHPGSDIHALLKTATGINSSQILQSEEFIDRPQDISFVLNKLTLLNENTRKFKGKFNTQEVSIIGHSFGGYTALALGGAPLDLKTLRSFCQKESPLKRSPADWLQCAAGELPYPQRNFQDNRIRQIIIFNPIIGELFGNNLSQIKVPTLILSASDDGITPIFPIN
;
A
#
# COMPACT_ATOMS: atom_id res chain seq x y z
N MET A 1 -15.21 -24.78 -18.09
CA MET A 1 -14.24 -23.68 -18.14
C MET A 1 -14.43 -22.82 -16.91
N ASP A 2 -13.31 -22.31 -16.41
CA ASP A 2 -13.19 -21.16 -15.51
C ASP A 2 -13.36 -21.37 -14.00
N LEU A 3 -12.29 -21.92 -13.42
CA LEU A 3 -11.81 -21.45 -12.12
C LEU A 3 -10.35 -20.96 -12.26
N HIS A 4 -10.17 -19.85 -12.98
CA HIS A 4 -9.05 -18.97 -12.65
C HIS A 4 -9.45 -18.23 -11.36
N GLN A 5 -8.99 -18.77 -10.22
CA GLN A 5 -9.17 -18.12 -8.92
C GLN A 5 -8.42 -16.79 -8.94
N ILE A 6 -9.12 -15.69 -9.22
CA ILE A 6 -8.62 -14.35 -8.91
C ILE A 6 -8.80 -14.17 -7.40
N VAL A 7 -7.70 -14.31 -6.65
CA VAL A 7 -7.68 -14.08 -5.20
C VAL A 7 -7.72 -12.57 -4.96
N VAL A 8 -8.93 -12.02 -4.86
CA VAL A 8 -9.13 -10.63 -4.45
C VAL A 8 -9.04 -10.57 -2.92
N PHE A 9 -7.95 -10.03 -2.40
CA PHE A 9 -7.89 -9.57 -1.01
C PHE A 9 -9.06 -8.61 -0.78
N CYS A 10 -9.84 -8.81 0.29
CA CYS A 10 -11.07 -8.05 0.57
C CYS A 10 -12.24 -8.21 -0.42
N ARG A 11 -12.43 -9.37 -1.06
CA ARG A 11 -13.59 -9.64 -1.95
C ARG A 11 -14.95 -9.26 -1.35
N TYR A 12 -15.14 -9.47 -0.04
CA TYR A 12 -16.37 -9.09 0.66
C TYR A 12 -16.63 -7.57 0.58
N LEU A 13 -15.61 -6.76 0.89
CA LEU A 13 -15.70 -5.30 0.84
C LEU A 13 -15.96 -4.83 -0.59
N ALA A 14 -15.25 -5.39 -1.58
CA ALA A 14 -15.47 -5.06 -2.99
C ALA A 14 -16.92 -5.33 -3.39
N LYS A 15 -17.46 -6.52 -3.08
CA LYS A 15 -18.86 -6.86 -3.35
C LYS A 15 -19.82 -5.90 -2.66
N HIS A 16 -19.57 -5.59 -1.39
CA HIS A 16 -20.40 -4.66 -0.63
C HIS A 16 -20.44 -3.28 -1.31
N LEU A 17 -19.29 -2.66 -1.60
CA LEU A 17 -19.22 -1.37 -2.28
C LEU A 17 -19.90 -1.39 -3.66
N THR A 18 -19.69 -2.45 -4.45
CA THR A 18 -20.36 -2.58 -5.76
C THR A 18 -21.87 -2.71 -5.65
N SER A 19 -22.40 -3.25 -4.54
CA SER A 19 -23.86 -3.31 -4.31
C SER A 19 -24.49 -1.92 -4.08
N TYR A 20 -23.67 -0.92 -3.74
CA TYR A 20 -24.06 0.49 -3.64
C TYR A 20 -23.73 1.30 -4.92
N GLY A 21 -23.38 0.63 -6.02
CA GLY A 21 -23.11 1.28 -7.31
C GLY A 21 -21.70 1.87 -7.44
N ILE A 22 -20.78 1.54 -6.54
CA ILE A 22 -19.39 1.99 -6.60
C ILE A 22 -18.58 1.06 -7.51
N THR A 23 -17.88 1.62 -8.50
CA THR A 23 -16.91 0.86 -9.31
C THR A 23 -15.67 0.55 -8.48
N VAL A 24 -15.38 -0.73 -8.26
CA VAL A 24 -14.20 -1.18 -7.50
C VAL A 24 -13.18 -1.82 -8.43
N VAL A 25 -11.92 -1.43 -8.29
CA VAL A 25 -10.78 -2.04 -8.95
C VAL A 25 -9.84 -2.57 -7.89
N SER A 26 -9.66 -3.88 -7.85
CA SER A 26 -8.64 -4.53 -7.01
C SER A 26 -7.36 -4.65 -7.83
N VAL A 27 -6.26 -4.13 -7.29
CA VAL A 27 -4.94 -4.17 -7.94
C VAL A 27 -4.10 -5.25 -7.28
N GLU A 28 -3.46 -6.07 -8.10
CA GLU A 28 -2.40 -6.96 -7.67
C GLU A 28 -1.06 -6.28 -7.98
N HIS A 29 -0.12 -6.36 -7.04
CA HIS A 29 1.21 -5.76 -7.15
C HIS A 29 2.24 -6.88 -7.36
N PRO A 30 2.77 -7.06 -8.58
CA PRO A 30 3.82 -8.04 -8.84
C PRO A 30 5.02 -7.81 -7.93
N GLY A 31 5.63 -8.88 -7.41
CA GLY A 31 6.82 -8.78 -6.54
C GLY A 31 6.51 -8.74 -5.03
N SER A 32 5.27 -8.42 -4.67
CA SER A 32 4.77 -8.47 -3.29
C SER A 32 3.31 -8.97 -3.20
N ASP A 33 2.94 -9.81 -4.16
CA ASP A 33 1.67 -10.53 -4.22
C ASP A 33 1.73 -11.86 -3.44
N ILE A 34 0.65 -12.64 -3.54
CA ILE A 34 0.60 -13.97 -2.91
C ILE A 34 1.67 -14.91 -3.47
N HIS A 35 2.08 -14.77 -4.73
CA HIS A 35 3.15 -15.57 -5.31
C HIS A 35 4.51 -15.25 -4.67
N ALA A 36 4.79 -13.98 -4.40
CA ALA A 36 5.98 -13.57 -3.66
C ALA A 36 5.99 -14.14 -2.22
N LEU A 37 4.85 -14.11 -1.54
CA LEU A 37 4.69 -14.73 -0.20
C LEU A 37 4.88 -16.26 -0.23
N LEU A 38 4.37 -16.93 -1.26
CA LEU A 38 4.56 -18.39 -1.39
C LEU A 38 6.01 -18.76 -1.69
N LYS A 39 6.73 -17.97 -2.51
CA LYS A 39 8.17 -18.19 -2.78
C LYS A 39 9.02 -18.05 -1.52
N THR A 40 8.73 -17.08 -0.68
CA THR A 40 9.44 -16.87 0.59
C THR A 40 9.15 -17.97 1.61
N ALA A 41 7.91 -18.48 1.67
CA ALA A 41 7.54 -19.63 2.50
C ALA A 41 8.25 -20.94 2.11
N THR A 42 8.72 -21.07 0.85
CA THR A 42 9.49 -22.24 0.39
C THR A 42 10.99 -22.20 0.72
N GLY A 43 11.44 -21.25 1.55
CA GLY A 43 12.81 -21.21 2.09
C GLY A 43 13.83 -20.47 1.24
N ILE A 44 13.39 -19.72 0.22
CA ILE A 44 14.25 -18.82 -0.54
C ILE A 44 14.39 -17.50 0.25
N ASN A 45 15.48 -17.38 1.02
CA ASN A 45 15.94 -16.20 1.78
C ASN A 45 14.86 -15.31 2.43
N SER A 46 14.59 -15.56 3.71
CA SER A 46 13.75 -14.72 4.58
C SER A 46 14.26 -13.29 4.77
N SER A 47 15.51 -12.98 4.40
CA SER A 47 16.06 -11.62 4.45
C SER A 47 15.70 -10.75 3.23
N GLN A 48 14.93 -11.29 2.28
CA GLN A 48 14.47 -10.60 1.05
C GLN A 48 12.94 -10.67 0.88
N ILE A 49 12.19 -10.81 1.98
CA ILE A 49 10.72 -10.99 1.95
C ILE A 49 10.03 -9.84 1.19
N LEU A 50 10.61 -8.64 1.22
CA LEU A 50 10.12 -7.50 0.49
C LEU A 50 11.31 -6.76 -0.14
N GLN A 51 11.34 -6.68 -1.47
CA GLN A 51 12.35 -5.91 -2.20
C GLN A 51 12.12 -4.41 -1.97
N SER A 52 13.20 -3.63 -1.86
CA SER A 52 13.12 -2.19 -1.56
C SER A 52 12.35 -1.42 -2.64
N GLU A 53 12.39 -1.92 -3.87
CA GLU A 53 11.72 -1.40 -5.06
C GLU A 53 10.19 -1.41 -4.92
N GLU A 54 9.62 -2.27 -4.07
CA GLU A 54 8.17 -2.30 -3.81
C GLU A 54 7.66 -1.01 -3.16
N PHE A 55 8.55 -0.25 -2.50
CA PHE A 55 8.24 1.08 -1.97
C PHE A 55 8.29 2.19 -3.05
N ILE A 56 8.61 1.83 -4.29
CA ILE A 56 8.50 2.66 -5.49
C ILE A 56 7.34 2.17 -6.34
N ASP A 57 7.35 0.87 -6.62
CA ASP A 57 6.52 0.26 -7.65
C ASP A 57 5.05 0.27 -7.25
N ARG A 58 4.72 -0.01 -5.98
CA ARG A 58 3.31 -0.06 -5.55
C ARG A 58 2.55 1.26 -5.74
N PRO A 59 3.06 2.43 -5.31
CA PRO A 59 2.41 3.70 -5.65
C PRO A 59 2.31 3.91 -7.17
N GLN A 60 3.38 3.60 -7.91
CA GLN A 60 3.41 3.79 -9.36
C GLN A 60 2.42 2.88 -10.11
N ASP A 61 2.23 1.65 -9.65
CA ASP A 61 1.25 0.70 -10.17
C ASP A 61 -0.16 1.27 -10.09
N ILE A 62 -0.52 1.89 -8.96
CA ILE A 62 -1.84 2.52 -8.82
C ILE A 62 -1.99 3.66 -9.82
N SER A 63 -1.01 4.57 -9.90
CA SER A 63 -1.04 5.67 -10.86
C SER A 63 -1.10 5.17 -12.31
N PHE A 64 -0.40 4.08 -12.62
CA PHE A 64 -0.42 3.40 -13.91
C PHE A 64 -1.80 2.80 -14.21
N VAL A 65 -2.39 2.07 -13.26
CA VAL A 65 -3.73 1.49 -13.40
C VAL A 65 -4.76 2.59 -13.64
N LEU A 66 -4.71 3.69 -12.88
CA LEU A 66 -5.62 4.83 -13.09
C LEU A 66 -5.45 5.47 -14.48
N ASN A 67 -4.21 5.55 -15.00
CA ASN A 67 -3.96 6.01 -16.37
C ASN A 67 -4.59 5.07 -17.40
N LYS A 68 -4.41 3.75 -17.23
CA LYS A 68 -5.00 2.76 -18.13
C LYS A 68 -6.53 2.75 -18.08
N LEU A 69 -7.12 2.85 -16.88
CA LEU A 69 -8.57 2.95 -16.72
C LEU A 69 -9.14 4.20 -17.38
N THR A 70 -8.43 5.34 -17.30
CA THR A 70 -8.82 6.57 -17.99
C THR A 70 -8.91 6.34 -19.50
N LEU A 71 -7.86 5.73 -20.09
CA LEU A 71 -7.85 5.40 -21.52
C LEU A 71 -8.96 4.42 -21.91
N LEU A 72 -9.21 3.39 -21.08
CA LEU A 72 -10.30 2.43 -21.33
C LEU A 72 -11.69 3.09 -21.23
N ASN A 73 -11.87 4.01 -20.29
CA ASN A 73 -13.11 4.77 -20.08
C ASN A 73 -13.46 5.67 -21.27
N GLU A 74 -12.46 6.13 -22.02
CA GLU A 74 -12.66 7.00 -23.19
C GLU A 74 -12.77 6.22 -24.49
N ASN A 75 -11.92 5.20 -24.66
CA ASN A 75 -11.66 4.59 -25.97
C ASN A 75 -12.29 3.20 -26.15
N THR A 76 -12.78 2.55 -25.09
CA THR A 76 -13.35 1.20 -25.19
C THR A 76 -14.86 1.22 -25.00
N ARG A 77 -15.63 0.85 -26.04
CA ARG A 77 -17.11 0.88 -26.02
C ARG A 77 -17.72 0.19 -24.80
N LYS A 78 -17.16 -0.96 -24.38
CA LYS A 78 -17.63 -1.72 -23.20
C LYS A 78 -17.46 -0.97 -21.88
N PHE A 79 -16.44 -0.13 -21.77
CA PHE A 79 -16.05 0.57 -20.55
C PHE A 79 -16.34 2.08 -20.58
N LYS A 80 -16.96 2.56 -21.66
CA LYS A 80 -17.22 3.98 -21.84
C LYS A 80 -18.10 4.52 -20.71
N GLY A 81 -17.59 5.51 -19.97
CA GLY A 81 -18.30 6.14 -18.84
C GLY A 81 -18.48 5.25 -17.60
N LYS A 82 -17.66 4.18 -17.43
CA LYS A 82 -17.73 3.27 -16.28
C LYS A 82 -16.80 3.65 -15.12
N PHE A 83 -15.82 4.50 -15.36
CA PHE A 83 -14.81 4.89 -14.39
C PHE A 83 -14.78 6.41 -14.20
N ASN A 84 -14.83 6.87 -12.95
CA ASN A 84 -14.35 8.19 -12.56
C ASN A 84 -12.92 8.03 -12.04
N THR A 85 -11.93 8.35 -12.85
CA THR A 85 -10.51 8.22 -12.49
C THR A 85 -9.92 9.50 -11.91
N GLN A 86 -10.68 10.60 -11.85
CA GLN A 86 -10.21 11.90 -11.35
C GLN A 86 -10.55 12.13 -9.88
N GLU A 87 -11.52 11.39 -9.36
CA GLU A 87 -11.92 11.42 -7.95
C GLU A 87 -11.97 10.00 -7.40
N VAL A 88 -10.82 9.56 -6.89
CA VAL A 88 -10.60 8.17 -6.49
C VAL A 88 -10.47 8.09 -4.97
N SER A 89 -11.19 7.15 -4.38
CA SER A 89 -10.96 6.71 -3.01
C SER A 89 -10.04 5.50 -3.02
N ILE A 90 -8.95 5.53 -2.26
CA ILE A 90 -8.04 4.38 -2.12
C ILE A 90 -8.28 3.68 -0.79
N ILE A 91 -8.33 2.35 -0.86
CA ILE A 91 -8.49 1.49 0.31
C ILE A 91 -7.28 0.57 0.40
N GLY A 92 -6.57 0.61 1.52
CA GLY A 92 -5.34 -0.15 1.74
C GLY A 92 -5.36 -0.94 3.04
N HIS A 93 -4.74 -2.12 3.06
CA HIS A 93 -4.52 -2.89 4.28
C HIS A 93 -3.04 -3.19 4.45
N SER A 94 -2.51 -3.12 5.67
CA SER A 94 -1.10 -3.41 5.95
C SER A 94 -0.19 -2.61 5.02
N PHE A 95 0.57 -3.26 4.15
CA PHE A 95 1.45 -2.60 3.21
C PHE A 95 0.69 -1.73 2.18
N GLY A 96 -0.54 -2.10 1.82
CA GLY A 96 -1.41 -1.24 1.02
C GLY A 96 -1.79 0.07 1.72
N GLY A 97 -1.72 0.12 3.05
CA GLY A 97 -1.88 1.34 3.84
C GLY A 97 -0.76 2.35 3.59
N TYR A 98 0.50 1.88 3.54
CA TYR A 98 1.63 2.70 3.10
C TYR A 98 1.38 3.24 1.68
N THR A 99 0.99 2.37 0.74
CA THR A 99 0.77 2.75 -0.66
C THR A 99 -0.25 3.87 -0.77
N ALA A 100 -1.36 3.74 -0.02
CA ALA A 100 -2.41 4.74 0.02
C ALA A 100 -1.94 6.10 0.58
N LEU A 101 -1.16 6.11 1.66
CA LEU A 101 -0.65 7.34 2.27
C LEU A 101 0.42 8.01 1.41
N ALA A 102 1.29 7.24 0.76
CA ALA A 102 2.29 7.75 -0.18
C ALA A 102 1.63 8.46 -1.36
N LEU A 103 0.58 7.86 -1.94
CA LEU A 103 -0.25 8.47 -2.99
C LEU A 103 -1.08 9.66 -2.48
N GLY A 104 -1.47 9.62 -1.20
CA GLY A 104 -2.14 10.71 -0.49
C GLY A 104 -1.29 11.96 -0.25
N GLY A 105 0.01 11.86 -0.52
CA GLY A 105 0.95 12.97 -0.42
C GLY A 105 1.74 13.02 0.88
N ALA A 106 1.92 11.91 1.60
CA ALA A 106 2.98 11.80 2.60
C ALA A 106 4.29 11.38 1.92
N PRO A 107 5.34 12.24 1.92
CA PRO A 107 6.65 11.83 1.47
C PRO A 107 7.29 10.79 2.39
N LEU A 108 8.01 9.84 1.82
CA LEU A 108 8.88 8.93 2.56
C LEU A 108 10.00 9.72 3.26
N ASP A 109 10.29 9.35 4.52
CA ASP A 109 11.43 9.87 5.28
C ASP A 109 12.47 8.76 5.53
N LEU A 110 13.21 8.43 4.48
CA LEU A 110 14.18 7.34 4.54
C LEU A 110 15.39 7.67 5.40
N LYS A 111 15.65 8.96 5.66
CA LYS A 111 16.70 9.37 6.59
C LYS A 111 16.33 8.94 8.02
N THR A 112 15.12 9.25 8.46
CA THR A 112 14.61 8.87 9.78
C THR A 112 14.51 7.35 9.91
N LEU A 113 13.94 6.69 8.89
CA LEU A 113 13.85 5.24 8.83
C LEU A 113 15.20 4.54 8.98
N ARG A 114 16.24 4.95 8.24
CA ARG A 114 17.58 4.37 8.35
C ARG A 114 18.16 4.53 9.75
N SER A 115 17.96 5.69 10.39
CA SER A 115 18.40 5.93 11.76
C SER A 115 17.73 4.96 12.74
N PHE A 116 16.41 4.76 12.60
CA PHE A 116 15.67 3.78 13.40
C PHE A 116 16.18 2.34 13.17
N CYS A 117 16.31 1.93 11.91
CA CYS A 117 16.76 0.59 11.53
C CYS A 117 18.21 0.27 11.93
N GLN A 118 19.04 1.28 12.23
CA GLN A 118 20.40 1.10 12.73
C GLN A 118 20.48 1.10 14.26
N LYS A 119 19.65 1.91 14.93
CA LYS A 119 19.75 2.16 16.38
C LYS A 119 18.90 1.23 17.23
N GLU A 120 17.72 0.84 16.75
CA GLU A 120 16.80 0.05 17.56
C GLU A 120 17.17 -1.42 17.60
N SER A 121 17.05 -2.01 18.79
CA SER A 121 17.31 -3.43 18.99
C SER A 121 16.35 -4.28 18.16
N PRO A 122 16.84 -5.36 17.49
CA PRO A 122 15.98 -6.34 16.81
C PRO A 122 14.79 -6.85 17.63
N LEU A 123 14.94 -6.92 18.96
CA LEU A 123 13.91 -7.43 19.89
C LEU A 123 12.76 -6.44 20.13
N LYS A 124 12.96 -5.15 19.82
CA LYS A 124 11.94 -4.10 19.99
C LYS A 124 11.17 -3.80 18.70
N ARG A 125 11.45 -4.53 17.63
CA ARG A 125 10.85 -4.31 16.30
C ARG A 125 9.63 -5.20 16.12
N SER A 126 8.55 -4.59 15.66
CA SER A 126 7.42 -5.33 15.11
C SER A 126 7.76 -5.98 13.77
N PRO A 127 7.00 -6.99 13.33
CA PRO A 127 7.13 -7.51 11.97
C PRO A 127 7.02 -6.40 10.90
N ALA A 128 6.16 -5.41 11.09
CA ALA A 128 6.05 -4.26 10.18
C ALA A 128 7.30 -3.37 10.17
N ASP A 129 8.02 -3.24 11.29
CA ASP A 129 9.28 -2.48 11.34
C ASP A 129 10.36 -3.15 10.50
N TRP A 130 10.44 -4.48 10.53
CA TRP A 130 11.34 -5.24 9.66
C TRP A 130 11.02 -5.02 8.18
N LEU A 131 9.73 -5.02 7.82
CA LEU A 131 9.31 -4.72 6.45
C LEU A 131 9.67 -3.29 6.05
N GLN A 132 9.45 -2.31 6.92
CA GLN A 132 9.82 -0.91 6.64
C GLN A 132 11.33 -0.76 6.43
N CYS A 133 12.17 -1.47 7.19
CA CYS A 133 13.62 -1.37 7.04
C CYS A 133 14.15 -1.79 5.66
N ALA A 134 13.41 -2.59 4.88
CA ALA A 134 13.75 -2.87 3.48
C ALA A 134 13.79 -1.59 2.63
N ALA A 135 12.93 -0.60 2.90
CA ALA A 135 12.96 0.69 2.22
C ALA A 135 14.24 1.51 2.51
N GLY A 136 15.01 1.14 3.54
CA GLY A 136 16.27 1.81 3.87
C GLY A 136 17.34 1.67 2.79
N GLU A 137 17.25 0.67 1.92
CA GLU A 137 18.21 0.38 0.83
C GLU A 137 18.04 1.31 -0.38
N LEU A 138 16.89 1.98 -0.50
CA LEU A 138 16.62 2.91 -1.59
C LEU A 138 17.65 4.05 -1.63
N PRO A 139 18.05 4.58 -2.80
CA PRO A 139 19.20 5.49 -2.91
C PRO A 139 18.92 6.95 -2.51
N TYR A 140 17.67 7.31 -2.23
CA TYR A 140 17.25 8.69 -1.94
C TYR A 140 16.96 8.91 -0.44
N PRO A 141 17.09 10.14 0.08
CA PRO A 141 16.74 10.43 1.48
C PRO A 141 15.24 10.63 1.69
N GLN A 142 14.53 11.10 0.66
CA GLN A 142 13.09 11.34 0.66
C GLN A 142 12.52 11.11 -0.74
N ARG A 143 11.22 10.78 -0.81
CA ARG A 143 10.52 10.59 -2.08
C ARG A 143 9.03 10.87 -1.91
N ASN A 144 8.46 11.59 -2.87
CA ASN A 144 7.02 11.85 -2.93
C ASN A 144 6.40 11.09 -4.10
N PHE A 145 5.26 10.45 -3.86
CA PHE A 145 4.49 9.68 -4.84
C PHE A 145 3.07 10.22 -5.03
N GLN A 146 2.79 11.43 -4.54
CA GLN A 146 1.46 12.00 -4.55
C GLN A 146 0.77 11.89 -5.93
N ASP A 147 -0.47 11.41 -5.93
CA ASP A 147 -1.33 11.40 -7.10
C ASP A 147 -2.58 12.25 -6.80
N ASN A 148 -2.71 13.38 -7.50
CA ASN A 148 -3.76 14.37 -7.26
C ASN A 148 -5.19 13.86 -7.51
N ARG A 149 -5.34 12.67 -8.13
CA ARG A 149 -6.63 12.00 -8.34
C ARG A 149 -7.16 11.34 -7.08
N ILE A 150 -6.30 11.08 -6.09
CA ILE A 150 -6.69 10.50 -4.81
C ILE A 150 -7.37 11.59 -3.95
N ARG A 151 -8.64 11.36 -3.61
CA ARG A 151 -9.50 12.31 -2.88
C ARG A 151 -9.92 11.84 -1.50
N GLN A 152 -9.80 10.55 -1.21
CA GLN A 152 -10.09 9.97 0.10
C GLN A 152 -9.21 8.73 0.33
N ILE A 153 -8.85 8.48 1.59
CA ILE A 153 -8.03 7.36 2.00
C ILE A 153 -8.73 6.60 3.12
N ILE A 154 -8.85 5.29 2.98
CA ILE A 154 -9.29 4.39 4.06
C ILE A 154 -8.23 3.32 4.22
N ILE A 155 -7.65 3.20 5.40
CA ILE A 155 -6.59 2.22 5.65
C ILE A 155 -6.87 1.38 6.89
N PHE A 156 -6.56 0.10 6.78
CA PHE A 156 -6.74 -0.90 7.81
C PHE A 156 -5.37 -1.43 8.23
N ASN A 157 -5.07 -1.38 9.53
CA ASN A 157 -3.85 -1.90 10.13
C ASN A 157 -2.60 -1.55 9.30
N PRO A 158 -2.33 -0.27 9.02
CA PRO A 158 -1.40 0.10 7.96
C PRO A 158 0.07 0.09 8.42
N ILE A 159 1.00 -0.13 7.49
CA ILE A 159 2.45 0.07 7.71
C ILE A 159 2.76 1.56 7.56
N ILE A 160 2.99 2.30 8.67
CA ILE A 160 3.02 3.79 8.64
C ILE A 160 4.05 4.48 9.53
N GLY A 161 4.81 3.75 10.37
CA GLY A 161 5.65 4.34 11.42
C GLY A 161 6.83 5.19 10.91
N GLU A 162 8.04 4.72 11.15
CA GLU A 162 9.28 5.47 10.83
C GLU A 162 9.48 5.69 9.32
N LEU A 163 8.75 4.94 8.48
CA LEU A 163 8.72 5.12 7.03
C LEU A 163 8.33 6.54 6.59
N PHE A 164 7.42 7.18 7.32
CA PHE A 164 6.97 8.54 7.05
C PHE A 164 7.48 9.56 8.08
N GLY A 165 7.90 9.12 9.28
CA GLY A 165 8.26 10.03 10.36
C GLY A 165 7.13 11.05 10.61
N ASN A 166 7.48 12.34 10.64
CA ASN A 166 6.49 13.41 10.82
C ASN A 166 5.75 13.81 9.52
N ASN A 167 6.05 13.20 8.38
CA ASN A 167 5.51 13.59 7.08
C ASN A 167 4.03 13.22 6.87
N LEU A 168 3.44 12.38 7.74
CA LEU A 168 1.99 12.10 7.71
C LEU A 168 1.16 13.38 7.87
N SER A 169 1.68 14.38 8.59
CA SER A 169 1.05 15.69 8.75
C SER A 169 0.88 16.48 7.44
N GLN A 170 1.57 16.08 6.36
CA GLN A 170 1.46 16.72 5.06
C GLN A 170 0.25 16.25 4.24
N ILE A 171 -0.41 15.16 4.66
CA ILE A 171 -1.60 14.64 3.97
C ILE A 171 -2.76 15.62 4.17
N LYS A 172 -3.28 16.13 3.05
CA LYS A 172 -4.44 17.04 3.02
C LYS A 172 -5.75 16.33 2.69
N VAL A 173 -5.66 15.08 2.25
CA VAL A 173 -6.77 14.25 1.84
C VAL A 173 -7.47 13.68 3.08
N PRO A 174 -8.82 13.68 3.16
CA PRO A 174 -9.55 13.01 4.23
C PRO A 174 -9.10 11.55 4.38
N THR A 175 -8.65 11.19 5.58
CA THR A 175 -8.05 9.89 5.87
C THR A 175 -8.74 9.24 7.05
N LEU A 176 -9.28 8.03 6.85
CA LEU A 176 -9.77 7.15 7.91
C LEU A 176 -8.72 6.06 8.16
N ILE A 177 -8.23 5.97 9.42
CA ILE A 177 -7.31 4.93 9.86
C ILE A 177 -8.05 4.03 10.84
N LEU A 178 -8.10 2.74 10.53
CA LEU A 178 -8.69 1.70 11.36
C LEU A 178 -7.58 0.75 11.78
N SER A 179 -7.46 0.52 13.09
CA SER A 179 -6.43 -0.35 13.65
C SER A 179 -7.06 -1.37 14.59
N ALA A 180 -6.59 -2.61 14.54
CA ALA A 180 -7.03 -3.67 15.44
C ALA A 180 -6.19 -3.67 16.72
N SER A 181 -6.84 -3.81 17.87
CA SER A 181 -6.21 -3.77 19.19
C SER A 181 -5.30 -4.97 19.47
N ASP A 182 -5.48 -6.08 18.76
CA ASP A 182 -4.74 -7.34 18.92
C ASP A 182 -3.89 -7.67 17.67
N ASP A 183 -3.46 -6.63 16.94
CA ASP A 183 -2.59 -6.78 15.77
C ASP A 183 -1.12 -6.87 16.18
N GLY A 184 -0.56 -8.08 16.16
CA GLY A 184 0.86 -8.32 16.41
C GLY A 184 1.80 -8.03 15.24
N ILE A 185 1.27 -7.69 14.06
CA ILE A 185 2.06 -7.41 12.84
C ILE A 185 2.32 -5.92 12.70
N THR A 186 1.26 -5.11 12.75
CA THR A 186 1.28 -3.64 12.71
C THR A 186 0.68 -3.07 14.00
N PRO A 187 1.37 -3.23 15.14
CA PRO A 187 0.83 -2.80 16.43
C PRO A 187 0.71 -1.27 16.51
N ILE A 188 -0.33 -0.81 17.21
CA ILE A 188 -0.59 0.63 17.45
C ILE A 188 0.36 1.19 18.51
N PHE A 189 0.85 0.32 19.39
CA PHE A 189 1.75 0.67 20.49
C PHE A 189 3.10 -0.01 20.29
N PRO A 190 4.19 0.58 20.81
CA PRO A 190 5.50 -0.07 20.81
C PRO A 190 5.44 -1.46 21.47
N ILE A 191 6.23 -2.39 20.94
CA ILE A 191 6.39 -3.71 21.54
C ILE A 191 7.31 -3.55 22.76
N ASN A 192 6.78 -3.89 23.94
CA ASN A 192 7.50 -3.84 25.23
C ASN A 192 8.50 -4.99 25.38
#